data_AF-A0A6N8U805-F1
#
_entry.id   AF-A0A6N8U805-F1
#
_cell.length_a   1.000
_cell.length_b   1.000
_cell.length_c   1.000
_cell.angle_alpha   90.00
_cell.angle_beta   90.00
_cell.angle_gamma   90.00
#
_symmetry.space_group_name_H-M   'P 1'
#
loop_
_entity.id
_entity.type
_entity.pdbx_description
1 polymer ?
#
loop_
_entity_poly.entity_id
_entity_poly.type
_entity_poly.pdbx_seq_one_letter_code
_entity_poly.pdbx_strand_id
1 'polypeptide(L)'
;MIKKKNGFTLVEIIVVLLILAILAAISIPSMIGYVNKARESELIAEAHNVLVAGKAEATKLNARGKLASLPTDSDIHKEIMEKANIDGKLISISLNQSRTSCGDFVVQINGKYVSYHDVKKEFTILDKAPSGHSSEQIRDTLLSDDFLSVINRYFSLGSHPERLDSEGPNTGKELKELFESWGFNTDSFSYRIYKKYGGSSNTITISMEKLSKDSIGKTVEVIQYDYGNSSDFSKAPTIKKATVPVVSKTEKDKDGNPVTYPVFDLGNVDWKNE
;
A
#
# COMPACT_ATOMS: atom_id res chain seq x y z
N MET A 1 -80.85 -26.54 -7.55
CA MET A 1 -79.71 -27.45 -7.81
C MET A 1 -78.50 -26.94 -7.06
N ILE A 2 -78.02 -27.66 -6.04
CA ILE A 2 -76.83 -27.27 -5.26
C ILE A 2 -75.59 -27.73 -6.03
N LYS A 3 -74.76 -26.78 -6.49
CA LYS A 3 -73.48 -27.08 -7.15
C LYS A 3 -72.54 -27.73 -6.13
N LYS A 4 -72.12 -28.97 -6.37
CA LYS A 4 -71.01 -29.59 -5.63
C LYS A 4 -69.75 -28.75 -5.85
N LYS A 5 -69.19 -28.20 -4.78
CA LYS A 5 -67.86 -27.59 -4.81
C LYS A 5 -66.85 -28.72 -4.73
N ASN A 6 -66.18 -29.02 -5.84
CA ASN A 6 -65.04 -29.93 -5.84
C ASN A 6 -63.89 -29.19 -5.14
N GLY A 7 -63.65 -29.52 -3.86
CA GLY A 7 -62.49 -29.04 -3.13
C GLY A 7 -61.23 -29.78 -3.59
N PHE A 8 -60.10 -29.08 -3.64
CA PHE A 8 -58.79 -29.70 -3.84
C PHE A 8 -58.56 -30.79 -2.79
N THR A 9 -58.07 -31.95 -3.22
CA THR A 9 -57.72 -33.02 -2.29
C THR A 9 -56.42 -32.66 -1.57
N LEU A 10 -56.26 -33.15 -0.33
CA LEU A 10 -55.02 -32.98 0.44
C LEU A 10 -53.80 -33.50 -0.34
N VAL A 11 -54.02 -34.58 -1.11
CA VAL A 11 -53.01 -35.23 -1.94
C VAL A 11 -52.55 -34.31 -3.08
N GLU A 12 -53.46 -33.64 -3.78
CA GLU A 12 -53.10 -32.70 -4.86
C GLU A 12 -52.25 -31.54 -4.35
N ILE A 13 -52.55 -31.01 -3.16
CA ILE A 13 -51.76 -29.93 -2.57
C ILE A 13 -50.37 -30.41 -2.15
N ILE A 14 -50.25 -31.60 -1.55
CA ILE A 14 -48.95 -32.16 -1.14
C ILE A 14 -48.06 -32.45 -2.36
N VAL A 15 -48.61 -32.99 -3.45
CA VAL A 15 -47.86 -33.25 -4.68
C VAL A 15 -47.36 -31.95 -5.32
N VAL A 16 -48.20 -30.90 -5.36
CA VAL A 16 -47.80 -29.58 -5.89
C VAL A 16 -46.70 -28.95 -5.02
N LEU A 17 -46.84 -28.98 -3.69
CA LEU A 17 -45.82 -28.46 -2.77
C LEU A 17 -44.50 -29.25 -2.88
N LEU A 18 -44.57 -30.57 -3.10
CA LEU A 18 -43.40 -31.41 -3.32
C LEU A 18 -42.66 -31.03 -4.62
N ILE A 19 -43.39 -30.82 -5.72
CA ILE A 19 -42.80 -30.39 -7.00
C ILE A 19 -42.17 -29.00 -6.84
N LEU A 20 -42.85 -28.05 -6.20
CA LEU A 20 -42.31 -26.71 -5.94
C LEU A 20 -41.05 -26.76 -5.06
N ALA A 21 -41.00 -27.64 -4.07
CA ALA A 21 -39.84 -27.82 -3.20
C ALA A 21 -38.62 -28.37 -3.98
N ILE A 22 -38.83 -29.35 -4.86
CA ILE A 22 -37.76 -29.90 -5.71
C ILE A 22 -37.24 -28.84 -6.69
N LEU A 23 -38.15 -28.08 -7.33
CA LEU A 23 -37.78 -27.00 -8.26
C LEU A 23 -37.01 -25.88 -7.55
N ALA A 24 -37.44 -25.48 -6.35
CA ALA A 24 -36.73 -24.49 -5.53
C ALA A 24 -35.34 -24.98 -5.12
N ALA A 25 -35.20 -26.24 -4.71
CA ALA A 25 -33.92 -26.82 -4.29
C ALA A 25 -32.87 -26.80 -5.42
N ILE A 26 -33.28 -27.01 -6.68
CA ILE A 26 -32.37 -26.97 -7.84
C ILE A 26 -32.10 -25.52 -8.28
N SER A 27 -33.07 -24.62 -8.13
CA SER A 27 -32.96 -23.24 -8.64
C SER A 27 -32.14 -22.32 -7.72
N ILE A 28 -32.25 -22.46 -6.40
CA ILE A 28 -31.59 -21.57 -5.42
C ILE A 28 -30.06 -21.52 -5.58
N PRO A 29 -29.33 -22.64 -5.73
CA PRO A 29 -27.86 -22.61 -5.88
C PRO A 29 -27.42 -21.84 -7.13
N SER A 30 -28.15 -22.00 -8.24
CA SER A 30 -27.84 -21.32 -9.50
C SER A 30 -28.03 -19.80 -9.41
N MET A 31 -29.08 -19.36 -8.71
CA MET A 31 -29.43 -17.95 -8.55
C MET A 31 -28.40 -17.18 -7.71
N ILE A 32 -27.86 -17.81 -6.66
CA ILE A 32 -26.78 -17.24 -5.83
C ILE A 32 -25.52 -17.00 -6.67
N GLY A 33 -25.18 -17.91 -7.60
CA GLY A 33 -24.05 -17.74 -8.53
C GLY A 33 -24.23 -16.56 -9.50
N TYR A 34 -25.44 -16.35 -10.03
CA TYR A 34 -25.73 -15.21 -10.92
C TYR A 34 -25.69 -13.88 -10.18
N VAL A 35 -26.18 -13.82 -8.94
CA VAL A 35 -26.11 -12.61 -8.11
C VAL A 35 -24.66 -12.27 -7.77
N ASN A 36 -23.81 -13.26 -7.49
CA ASN A 36 -22.39 -13.02 -7.25
C ASN A 36 -21.67 -12.52 -8.51
N LYS A 37 -21.92 -13.13 -9.68
CA LYS A 37 -21.38 -12.63 -10.96
C LYS A 37 -21.85 -11.22 -11.31
N ALA A 38 -23.12 -10.89 -11.00
CA ALA A 38 -23.65 -9.54 -11.20
C ALA A 38 -22.93 -8.52 -10.32
N ARG A 39 -22.70 -8.85 -9.04
CA ARG A 39 -21.92 -8.01 -8.11
C ARG A 39 -20.46 -7.86 -8.53
N GLU A 40 -19.82 -8.92 -9.01
CA GLU A 40 -18.46 -8.84 -9.56
C GLU A 40 -18.40 -7.95 -10.80
N SER A 41 -19.39 -8.09 -11.70
CA SER A 41 -19.50 -7.23 -12.88
C SER A 41 -19.75 -5.76 -12.53
N GLU A 42 -20.52 -5.48 -11.47
CA GLU A 42 -20.75 -4.15 -10.94
C GLU A 42 -19.44 -3.53 -10.41
N LEU A 43 -18.69 -4.25 -9.58
CA LEU A 43 -17.39 -3.82 -9.07
C LEU A 43 -16.39 -3.51 -10.19
N ILE A 44 -16.36 -4.32 -11.25
CA ILE A 44 -15.49 -4.08 -12.41
C ILE A 44 -15.95 -2.83 -13.17
N ALA A 45 -17.25 -2.60 -13.32
CA ALA A 45 -17.78 -1.40 -13.98
C ALA A 45 -17.44 -0.13 -13.19
N GLU A 46 -17.54 -0.18 -11.86
CA GLU A 46 -17.14 0.92 -10.98
C GLU A 46 -15.63 1.19 -11.06
N ALA A 47 -14.79 0.15 -11.02
CA ALA A 47 -13.35 0.29 -11.22
C ALA A 47 -13.00 0.83 -12.63
N HIS A 48 -13.79 0.51 -13.65
CA HIS A 48 -13.62 1.08 -14.98
C HIS A 48 -13.88 2.59 -15.00
N ASN A 49 -14.81 3.11 -14.20
CA ASN A 49 -15.00 4.56 -14.06
C ASN A 49 -13.75 5.24 -13.48
N VAL A 50 -13.10 4.59 -12.50
CA VAL A 50 -11.83 5.04 -11.92
C VAL A 50 -10.72 5.06 -12.97
N LEU A 51 -10.63 4.05 -13.84
CA LEU A 51 -9.68 4.03 -14.95
C LEU A 51 -9.86 5.24 -15.89
N VAL A 52 -11.10 5.55 -16.26
CA VAL A 52 -11.42 6.67 -17.16
C VAL A 52 -11.06 8.00 -16.50
N ALA A 53 -11.45 8.19 -15.24
CA ALA A 53 -11.13 9.39 -14.47
C ALA A 53 -9.60 9.56 -14.28
N GLY A 54 -8.89 8.47 -13.95
CA GLY A 54 -7.44 8.45 -13.80
C GLY A 54 -6.70 8.79 -15.09
N LYS A 55 -7.13 8.26 -16.24
CA LYS A 55 -6.56 8.61 -17.56
C LYS A 55 -6.82 10.06 -17.95
N ALA A 56 -8.02 10.56 -17.66
CA ALA A 56 -8.35 11.97 -17.88
C ALA A 56 -7.47 12.89 -17.04
N GLU A 57 -7.26 12.56 -15.76
CA GLU A 57 -6.43 13.36 -14.88
C GLU A 57 -4.94 13.28 -15.23
N ALA A 58 -4.44 12.08 -15.54
CA ALA A 58 -3.09 11.90 -16.05
C ALA A 58 -2.83 12.76 -17.29
N THR A 59 -3.80 12.87 -18.21
CA THR A 59 -3.69 13.72 -19.40
C THR A 59 -3.55 15.20 -19.04
N LYS A 60 -4.34 15.71 -18.08
CA LYS A 60 -4.23 17.09 -17.60
C LYS A 60 -2.89 17.36 -16.92
N LEU A 61 -2.43 16.44 -16.08
CA LEU A 61 -1.15 16.55 -15.39
C LEU A 61 0.01 16.51 -16.38
N ASN A 62 -0.05 15.66 -17.39
CA ASN A 62 0.95 15.57 -18.44
C ASN A 62 1.07 16.88 -19.22
N ALA A 63 -0.06 17.50 -19.59
CA ALA A 63 -0.07 18.81 -20.25
C ALA A 63 0.54 19.94 -19.39
N ARG A 64 0.54 19.77 -18.06
CA ARG A 64 1.12 20.72 -17.09
C ARG A 64 2.54 20.35 -16.65
N GLY A 65 3.13 19.27 -17.18
CA GLY A 65 4.44 18.77 -16.75
C GLY A 65 4.46 18.19 -15.33
N LYS A 66 3.30 17.83 -14.77
CA LYS A 66 3.13 17.31 -13.41
C LYS A 66 2.73 15.84 -13.35
N LEU A 67 2.83 15.09 -14.45
CA LEU A 67 2.39 13.69 -14.48
C LEU A 67 3.06 12.81 -13.39
N ALA A 68 4.30 13.15 -13.00
CA ALA A 68 5.01 12.44 -11.94
C ALA A 68 4.34 12.51 -10.56
N SER A 69 3.40 13.44 -10.33
CA SER A 69 2.63 13.52 -9.07
C SER A 69 1.40 12.61 -9.04
N LEU A 70 0.95 12.07 -10.19
CA LEU A 70 -0.21 11.16 -10.25
C LEU A 70 -0.10 9.99 -9.25
N PRO A 71 1.04 9.30 -9.09
CA PRO A 71 1.14 8.17 -8.17
C PRO A 71 1.16 8.54 -6.69
N THR A 72 1.55 9.78 -6.35
CA THR A 72 1.95 10.16 -4.99
C THR A 72 1.05 11.21 -4.35
N ASP A 73 0.36 12.02 -5.14
CA ASP A 73 -0.46 13.13 -4.63
C ASP A 73 -1.86 12.65 -4.21
N SER A 74 -2.12 12.70 -2.91
CA SER A 74 -3.39 12.22 -2.34
C SER A 74 -4.60 13.06 -2.72
N ASP A 75 -4.43 14.34 -3.08
CA ASP A 75 -5.54 15.18 -3.49
C ASP A 75 -5.93 14.87 -4.94
N ILE A 76 -4.96 14.52 -5.79
CA ILE A 76 -5.22 13.96 -7.12
C ILE A 76 -6.00 12.65 -7.00
N HIS A 77 -5.66 11.78 -6.04
CA HIS A 77 -6.38 10.52 -5.83
C HIS A 77 -7.84 10.75 -5.42
N LYS A 78 -8.10 11.69 -4.50
CA LYS A 78 -9.46 12.09 -4.12
C LYS A 78 -10.22 12.65 -5.31
N GLU A 79 -9.60 13.54 -6.09
CA GLU A 79 -10.22 14.14 -7.27
C GLU A 79 -10.59 13.10 -8.33
N ILE A 80 -9.76 12.05 -8.50
CA ILE A 80 -10.07 10.91 -9.39
C ILE A 80 -11.30 10.14 -8.86
N MET A 81 -11.36 9.86 -7.57
CA MET A 81 -12.49 9.13 -6.96
C MET A 81 -13.80 9.92 -7.02
N GLU A 82 -13.74 11.23 -6.76
CA GLU A 82 -14.89 12.13 -6.88
C GLU A 82 -15.40 12.19 -8.33
N LYS A 83 -14.51 12.32 -9.32
CA LYS A 83 -14.87 12.31 -10.75
C LYS A 83 -15.41 10.96 -11.22
N ALA A 84 -14.92 9.87 -10.64
CA ALA A 84 -15.43 8.53 -10.91
C ALA A 84 -16.80 8.28 -10.24
N ASN A 85 -17.21 9.15 -9.31
CA ASN A 85 -18.42 9.02 -8.51
C ASN A 85 -18.50 7.67 -7.78
N ILE A 86 -17.37 7.25 -7.19
CA ILE A 86 -17.26 6.00 -6.45
C ILE A 86 -17.05 6.31 -4.97
N ASP A 87 -17.94 5.76 -4.13
CA ASP A 87 -17.76 5.75 -2.68
C ASP A 87 -16.76 4.62 -2.32
N GLY A 88 -15.49 5.00 -2.20
CA GLY A 88 -14.38 4.06 -2.03
C GLY A 88 -13.06 4.79 -1.86
N LYS A 89 -11.96 4.04 -1.96
CA LYS A 89 -10.61 4.59 -1.83
C LYS A 89 -9.71 4.11 -2.96
N LEU A 90 -9.09 5.03 -3.70
CA LEU A 90 -7.97 4.69 -4.57
C LEU A 90 -6.78 4.34 -3.68
N ILE A 91 -6.36 3.08 -3.71
CA ILE A 91 -5.27 2.56 -2.88
C ILE A 91 -3.93 2.88 -3.51
N SER A 92 -3.83 2.69 -4.83
CA SER A 92 -2.62 3.01 -5.58
C SER A 92 -2.96 3.28 -7.03
N ILE A 93 -2.11 4.05 -7.69
CA ILE A 93 -2.15 4.33 -9.12
C ILE A 93 -0.70 4.56 -9.58
N SER A 94 -0.34 4.05 -10.75
CA SER A 94 1.01 4.16 -11.31
C SER A 94 0.99 4.88 -12.65
N LEU A 95 2.17 5.16 -13.20
CA LEU A 95 2.28 5.57 -14.60
C LEU A 95 2.36 4.34 -15.50
N ASN A 96 1.81 4.45 -16.72
CA ASN A 96 2.00 3.41 -17.72
C ASN A 96 3.48 3.27 -18.13
N GLN A 97 3.84 2.20 -18.84
CA GLN A 97 5.23 1.93 -19.25
C GLN A 97 5.87 3.08 -20.02
N SER A 98 5.10 3.79 -20.86
CA SER A 98 5.57 4.95 -21.61
C SER A 98 5.67 6.24 -20.78
N ARG A 99 5.22 6.22 -19.52
CA ARG A 99 5.15 7.37 -18.61
C ARG A 99 4.41 8.57 -19.19
N THR A 100 3.33 8.31 -19.93
CA THR A 100 2.51 9.34 -20.59
C THR A 100 1.06 9.38 -20.07
N SER A 101 0.66 8.39 -19.28
CA SER A 101 -0.69 8.29 -18.71
C SER A 101 -0.70 7.47 -17.42
N CYS A 102 -1.89 7.25 -16.86
CA CYS A 102 -2.16 6.28 -15.80
C CYS A 102 -1.88 4.85 -16.29
N GLY A 103 -1.21 4.06 -15.46
CA GLY A 103 -0.94 2.64 -15.63
C GLY A 103 -1.79 1.78 -14.68
N ASP A 104 -1.14 0.82 -14.04
CA ASP A 104 -1.76 -0.10 -13.07
C ASP A 104 -2.29 0.67 -11.86
N PHE A 105 -3.42 0.23 -11.30
CA PHE A 105 -4.00 0.84 -10.10
C PHE A 105 -4.76 -0.19 -9.27
N VAL A 106 -5.02 0.14 -8.00
CA VAL A 106 -5.89 -0.62 -7.11
C VAL A 106 -6.89 0.32 -6.45
N VAL A 107 -8.16 -0.07 -6.45
CA VAL A 107 -9.24 0.66 -5.77
C VAL A 107 -9.98 -0.27 -4.82
N GLN A 108 -10.36 0.26 -3.66
CA GLN A 108 -11.26 -0.39 -2.72
C GLN A 108 -12.68 0.14 -2.94
N ILE A 109 -13.63 -0.77 -3.16
CA ILE A 109 -15.03 -0.46 -3.40
C ILE A 109 -15.88 -1.48 -2.64
N ASN A 110 -16.84 -1.01 -1.83
CA ASN A 110 -17.74 -1.88 -1.04
C ASN A 110 -17.00 -2.96 -0.21
N GLY A 111 -15.82 -2.64 0.31
CA GLY A 111 -15.00 -3.55 1.12
C GLY A 111 -14.21 -4.62 0.34
N LYS A 112 -14.35 -4.67 -1.00
CA LYS A 112 -13.53 -5.49 -1.90
C LYS A 112 -12.47 -4.62 -2.60
N TYR A 113 -11.45 -5.27 -3.15
CA TYR A 113 -10.38 -4.60 -3.88
C TYR A 113 -10.43 -5.01 -5.34
N VAL A 114 -10.24 -4.05 -6.25
CA VAL A 114 -10.14 -4.31 -7.68
C VAL A 114 -8.82 -3.74 -8.17
N SER A 115 -7.99 -4.59 -8.77
CA SER A 115 -6.76 -4.18 -9.45
C SER A 115 -6.99 -4.09 -10.96
N TYR A 116 -6.34 -3.13 -11.59
CA TYR A 116 -6.25 -3.01 -13.04
C TYR A 116 -4.80 -3.16 -13.48
N HIS A 117 -4.58 -3.97 -14.51
CA HIS A 117 -3.28 -4.16 -15.14
C HIS A 117 -3.31 -3.54 -16.55
N ASP A 118 -2.57 -2.44 -16.77
CA ASP A 118 -2.64 -1.62 -17.99
C ASP A 118 -2.10 -2.35 -19.22
N VAL A 119 -1.02 -3.12 -19.06
CA VAL A 119 -0.43 -3.91 -20.17
C VAL A 119 -1.40 -4.98 -20.68
N LYS A 120 -2.03 -5.72 -19.75
CA LYS A 120 -2.98 -6.78 -20.09
C LYS A 120 -4.38 -6.25 -20.38
N LYS A 121 -4.70 -5.04 -19.91
CA LYS A 121 -6.03 -4.42 -19.92
C LYS A 121 -7.07 -5.27 -19.19
N GLU A 122 -6.67 -5.86 -18.07
CA GLU A 122 -7.48 -6.78 -17.29
C GLU A 122 -7.77 -6.22 -15.90
N PHE A 123 -8.97 -6.50 -15.39
CA PHE A 123 -9.35 -6.24 -14.01
C PHE A 123 -9.33 -7.54 -13.22
N THR A 124 -8.88 -7.48 -11.96
CA THR A 124 -8.90 -8.63 -11.04
C THR A 124 -9.51 -8.20 -9.71
N ILE A 125 -10.50 -8.95 -9.24
CA ILE A 125 -11.09 -8.74 -7.91
C ILE A 125 -10.24 -9.51 -6.89
N LEU A 126 -9.87 -8.86 -5.80
CA LEU A 126 -9.06 -9.41 -4.73
C LEU A 126 -9.90 -9.49 -3.45
N ASP A 127 -9.82 -10.63 -2.76
CA ASP A 127 -10.56 -10.89 -1.52
C ASP A 127 -9.99 -10.16 -0.29
N LYS A 128 -8.78 -9.63 -0.40
CA LYS A 128 -8.08 -8.85 0.63
C LYS A 128 -7.37 -7.67 -0.03
N ALA A 129 -7.00 -6.68 0.78
CA ALA A 129 -6.09 -5.63 0.33
C ALA A 129 -4.86 -6.30 -0.28
N PRO A 130 -4.32 -5.80 -1.42
CA PRO A 130 -3.04 -6.29 -1.89
C PRO A 130 -2.05 -6.17 -0.73
N SER A 131 -1.49 -7.29 -0.28
CA SER A 131 -0.38 -7.28 0.66
C SER A 131 0.82 -6.66 -0.06
N GLY A 132 1.07 -5.38 0.16
CA GLY A 132 2.20 -4.66 -0.45
C GLY A 132 1.79 -3.42 -1.22
N HIS A 133 2.01 -2.26 -0.62
CA HIS A 133 2.77 -1.25 -1.36
C HIS A 133 4.18 -1.80 -1.53
N SER A 134 4.76 -1.68 -2.73
CA SER A 134 6.09 -2.20 -2.98
C SER A 134 7.11 -1.46 -2.11
N SER A 135 8.24 -2.09 -1.81
CA SER A 135 9.31 -1.46 -1.03
C SER A 135 9.83 -0.17 -1.72
N GLU A 136 9.67 -0.07 -3.04
CA GLU A 136 9.88 1.13 -3.83
C GLU A 136 8.87 2.25 -3.55
N GLN A 137 7.59 1.96 -3.31
CA GLN A 137 6.61 2.99 -2.95
C GLN A 137 6.82 3.53 -1.54
N ILE A 138 7.28 2.66 -0.62
CA ILE A 138 7.65 3.08 0.73
C ILE A 138 8.92 3.93 0.69
N ARG A 139 9.89 3.54 -0.13
CA ARG A 139 11.07 4.34 -0.45
C ARG A 139 10.69 5.69 -1.04
N ASP A 140 9.82 5.74 -2.03
CA ASP A 140 9.39 6.99 -2.66
C ASP A 140 8.66 7.90 -1.66
N THR A 141 7.88 7.31 -0.74
CA THR A 141 7.23 8.05 0.37
C THR A 141 8.25 8.57 1.37
N LEU A 142 9.21 7.75 1.81
CA LEU A 142 10.30 8.14 2.71
C LEU A 142 11.15 9.29 2.15
N LEU A 143 11.24 9.40 0.83
CA LEU A 143 12.03 10.39 0.12
C LEU A 143 11.20 11.56 -0.42
N SER A 144 9.89 11.56 -0.20
CA SER A 144 9.01 12.66 -0.60
C SER A 144 9.29 13.92 0.22
N ASP A 145 9.18 15.10 -0.41
CA ASP A 145 9.40 16.38 0.27
C ASP A 145 8.50 16.54 1.50
N ASP A 146 7.25 16.08 1.42
CA ASP A 146 6.28 16.11 2.52
C ASP A 146 6.76 15.29 3.71
N PHE A 147 7.24 14.07 3.47
CA PHE A 147 7.76 13.22 4.53
C PHE A 147 9.09 13.75 5.08
N LEU A 148 9.99 14.20 4.21
CA LEU A 148 11.26 14.81 4.61
C LEU A 148 11.03 16.07 5.47
N SER A 149 9.94 16.82 5.23
CA SER A 149 9.53 17.93 6.10
C SER A 149 9.16 17.47 7.52
N VAL A 150 8.45 16.35 7.65
CA VAL A 150 8.10 15.74 8.94
C VAL A 150 9.37 15.28 9.66
N ILE A 151 10.28 14.63 8.95
CA ILE A 151 11.58 14.19 9.48
C ILE A 151 12.43 15.39 9.91
N ASN A 152 12.50 16.44 9.11
CA ASN A 152 13.23 17.66 9.45
C ASN A 152 12.65 18.33 10.70
N ARG A 153 11.32 18.36 10.83
CA ARG A 153 10.63 18.88 12.03
C ARG A 153 10.90 18.02 13.26
N TYR A 154 10.88 16.68 13.11
CA TYR A 154 11.21 15.77 14.22
C TYR A 154 12.59 16.08 14.79
N PHE A 155 13.59 16.24 13.93
CA PHE A 155 14.96 16.53 14.33
C PHE A 155 15.22 17.99 14.73
N SER A 156 14.32 18.93 14.45
CA SER A 156 14.48 20.34 14.88
C SER A 156 14.02 20.58 16.31
N LEU A 157 13.14 19.72 16.83
CA LEU A 157 12.78 19.65 18.23
C LEU A 157 13.96 19.00 18.97
N GLY A 158 14.86 19.77 19.57
CA GLY A 158 16.04 19.21 20.26
C GLY A 158 15.68 18.14 21.30
N SER A 159 16.62 17.23 21.61
CA SER A 159 16.51 16.03 22.50
C SER A 159 16.14 14.68 21.85
N HIS A 160 15.89 14.62 20.54
CA HIS A 160 15.67 13.35 19.83
C HIS A 160 16.97 12.62 19.48
N PRO A 161 16.99 11.27 19.43
CA PRO A 161 18.17 10.51 19.05
C PRO A 161 18.62 10.83 17.62
N GLU A 162 19.92 10.81 17.35
CA GLU A 162 20.50 11.00 16.00
C GLU A 162 20.09 9.92 15.00
N ARG A 163 19.49 8.83 15.47
CA ARG A 163 19.25 7.63 14.68
C ARG A 163 17.87 7.07 14.97
N LEU A 164 17.15 6.76 13.90
CA LEU A 164 15.87 6.06 13.89
C LEU A 164 16.04 4.79 13.07
N ASP A 165 15.85 3.63 13.68
CA ASP A 165 15.91 2.34 12.98
C ASP A 165 14.51 1.72 12.97
N SER A 166 14.11 1.09 11.86
CA SER A 166 12.76 0.53 11.70
C SER A 166 12.39 -0.53 12.74
N GLU A 167 13.38 -1.27 13.27
CA GLU A 167 13.18 -2.32 14.27
C GLU A 167 13.49 -1.88 15.70
N GLY A 168 13.96 -0.65 15.89
CA GLY A 168 14.39 -0.17 17.18
C GLY A 168 13.27 0.40 18.04
N PRO A 169 13.52 0.55 19.36
CA PRO A 169 12.60 1.24 20.27
C PRO A 169 12.66 2.76 20.12
N ASN A 170 13.65 3.27 19.38
CA ASN A 170 13.68 4.64 18.88
C ASN A 170 12.47 4.88 17.94
N THR A 171 12.06 6.14 17.71
CA THR A 171 10.83 6.56 16.98
C THR A 171 10.58 5.90 15.61
N GLY A 172 11.48 5.06 15.09
CA GLY A 172 11.22 4.14 13.98
C GLY A 172 10.00 3.24 14.17
N LYS A 173 9.67 2.79 15.40
CA LYS A 173 8.42 2.04 15.65
C LYS A 173 7.17 2.89 15.40
N GLU A 174 7.16 4.13 15.87
CA GLU A 174 6.02 5.07 15.67
C GLU A 174 5.85 5.42 14.20
N LEU A 175 6.97 5.58 13.50
CA LEU A 175 6.98 5.82 12.06
C LEU A 175 6.53 4.58 11.27
N LYS A 176 6.84 3.38 11.76
CA LYS A 176 6.31 2.12 11.23
C LYS A 176 4.79 2.03 11.42
N GLU A 177 4.28 2.32 12.62
CA GLU A 177 2.84 2.36 12.92
C GLU A 177 2.12 3.39 12.06
N LEU A 178 2.76 4.54 11.79
CA LEU A 178 2.26 5.55 10.87
C LEU A 178 2.15 5.01 9.43
N PHE A 179 3.18 4.33 8.93
CA PHE A 179 3.12 3.68 7.61
C PHE A 179 2.05 2.60 7.54
N GLU A 180 1.91 1.76 8.57
CA GLU A 180 0.83 0.78 8.66
C GLU A 180 -0.55 1.45 8.64
N SER A 181 -0.71 2.58 9.33
CA SER A 181 -1.96 3.37 9.32
C SER A 181 -2.29 3.96 7.94
N TRP A 182 -1.26 4.24 7.13
CA TRP A 182 -1.41 4.71 5.75
C TRP A 182 -1.65 3.55 4.76
N GLY A 183 -1.58 2.30 5.22
CA GLY A 183 -1.84 1.09 4.44
C GLY A 183 -0.59 0.42 3.86
N PHE A 184 0.62 0.89 4.21
CA PHE A 184 1.86 0.27 3.77
C PHE A 184 2.08 -1.09 4.43
N ASN A 185 2.58 -2.05 3.66
CA ASN A 185 3.08 -3.31 4.19
C ASN A 185 4.51 -3.07 4.72
N THR A 186 4.68 -3.08 6.03
CA THR A 186 5.96 -2.84 6.70
C THR A 186 6.79 -4.11 6.93
N ASP A 187 6.31 -5.26 6.44
CA ASP A 187 7.01 -6.54 6.46
C ASP A 187 7.82 -6.79 5.18
N SER A 188 7.89 -5.81 4.27
CA SER A 188 8.65 -5.89 3.02
C SER A 188 9.93 -5.05 3.00
N PHE A 189 10.22 -4.28 4.05
CA PHE A 189 11.37 -3.37 4.03
C PHE A 189 11.89 -3.06 5.44
N SER A 190 13.10 -2.51 5.51
CA SER A 190 13.68 -1.98 6.74
C SER A 190 14.48 -0.73 6.43
N TYR A 191 14.55 0.19 7.39
CA TYR A 191 15.18 1.48 7.15
C TYR A 191 15.95 1.99 8.36
N ARG A 192 16.89 2.90 8.07
CA ARG A 192 17.55 3.74 9.04
C ARG A 192 17.52 5.18 8.54
N ILE A 193 17.06 6.09 9.40
CA ILE A 193 17.23 7.53 9.22
C ILE A 193 18.28 7.98 10.23
N TYR A 194 19.35 8.59 9.74
CA TYR A 194 20.43 9.11 10.55
C TYR A 194 20.64 10.60 10.28
N LYS A 195 20.75 11.38 11.35
CA LYS A 195 21.08 12.79 11.34
C LYS A 195 22.10 13.08 12.42
N LYS A 196 23.27 13.57 12.02
CA LYS A 196 24.28 14.02 12.98
C LYS A 196 24.02 15.47 13.40
N TYR A 197 23.79 15.71 14.70
CA TYR A 197 23.69 17.08 15.19
C TYR A 197 25.07 17.77 15.08
N GLY A 198 25.09 18.98 14.55
CA GLY A 198 26.35 19.66 14.21
C GLY A 198 26.90 19.35 12.81
N GLY A 199 26.14 18.65 11.95
CA GLY A 199 26.23 18.80 10.49
C GLY A 199 27.34 18.02 9.78
N SER A 200 27.63 16.77 10.18
CA SER A 200 28.66 15.97 9.51
C SER A 200 28.20 14.76 8.71
N SER A 201 26.90 14.40 8.72
CA SER A 201 26.30 13.39 7.80
C SER A 201 24.80 13.23 8.09
N ASN A 202 23.97 13.32 7.04
CA ASN A 202 22.55 12.96 7.09
C ASN A 202 22.29 11.87 6.04
N THR A 203 21.72 10.73 6.45
CA THR A 203 21.48 9.61 5.54
C THR A 203 20.14 8.95 5.80
N ILE A 204 19.52 8.47 4.72
CA ILE A 204 18.39 7.53 4.77
C ILE A 204 18.86 6.25 4.08
N THR A 205 18.91 5.14 4.80
CA THR A 205 19.34 3.84 4.27
C THR A 205 18.16 2.89 4.31
N ILE A 206 17.86 2.23 3.19
CA ILE A 206 16.68 1.39 3.01
C ILE A 206 17.14 0.03 2.48
N SER A 207 16.62 -1.03 3.07
CA SER A 207 16.64 -2.37 2.51
C SER A 207 15.24 -2.72 1.99
N MET A 208 15.18 -3.37 0.84
CA MET A 208 13.93 -3.90 0.26
C MET A 208 13.57 -5.28 0.83
N GLU A 209 14.16 -5.63 1.98
CA GLU A 209 13.87 -6.82 2.77
C GLU A 209 13.65 -6.42 4.24
N LYS A 210 12.83 -7.20 4.95
CA LYS A 210 12.57 -6.99 6.38
C LYS A 210 13.69 -7.62 7.22
N LEU A 211 14.28 -6.83 8.11
CA LEU A 211 15.17 -7.35 9.14
C LEU A 211 14.37 -8.08 10.22
N SER A 212 14.85 -9.27 10.56
CA SER A 212 14.34 -10.06 11.69
C SER A 212 15.51 -10.54 12.55
N LYS A 213 15.20 -11.22 13.67
CA LYS A 213 16.25 -11.83 14.51
C LYS A 213 17.10 -12.83 13.72
N ASP A 214 16.53 -13.49 12.71
CA ASP A 214 17.22 -14.45 11.85
C ASP A 214 18.13 -13.79 10.81
N SER A 215 18.04 -12.48 10.64
CA SER A 215 18.94 -11.69 9.80
C SER A 215 20.28 -11.43 10.48
N ILE A 216 20.37 -11.51 11.81
CA ILE A 216 21.58 -11.20 12.57
C ILE A 216 22.73 -12.15 12.17
N GLY A 217 23.89 -11.58 11.84
CA GLY A 217 25.06 -12.31 11.34
C GLY A 217 25.02 -12.61 9.84
N LYS A 218 23.95 -12.24 9.14
CA LYS A 218 23.85 -12.28 7.67
C LYS A 218 24.13 -10.90 7.08
N THR A 219 24.10 -10.83 5.76
CA THR A 219 24.20 -9.58 5.02
C THR A 219 22.91 -9.29 4.27
N VAL A 220 22.68 -8.02 3.95
CA VAL A 220 21.49 -7.56 3.24
C VAL A 220 21.86 -6.46 2.26
N GLU A 221 21.18 -6.40 1.11
CA GLU A 221 21.33 -5.29 0.17
C GLU A 221 20.61 -4.03 0.70
N VAL A 222 21.29 -2.89 0.54
CA VAL A 222 20.76 -1.58 0.93
C VAL A 222 21.03 -0.54 -0.14
N ILE A 223 20.11 0.42 -0.23
CA ILE A 223 20.27 1.68 -0.95
C ILE A 223 20.36 2.80 0.10
N GLN A 224 21.38 3.63 -0.01
CA GLN A 224 21.57 4.80 0.84
C GLN A 224 21.41 6.09 0.04
N TYR A 225 20.61 6.98 0.60
CA TYR A 225 20.42 8.36 0.17
C TYR A 225 21.23 9.24 1.11
N ASP A 226 22.38 9.72 0.62
CA ASP A 226 23.34 10.51 1.40
C ASP A 226 23.18 12.00 1.09
N TYR A 227 22.71 12.74 2.09
CA TYR A 227 22.46 14.18 2.03
C TYR A 227 23.69 15.00 2.49
N GLY A 228 24.81 14.33 2.78
CA GLY A 228 26.09 14.94 3.11
C GLY A 228 26.04 15.83 4.36
N ASN A 229 26.79 16.93 4.32
CA ASN A 229 26.91 17.91 5.41
C ASN A 229 25.75 18.93 5.43
N SER A 230 24.56 18.56 4.95
CA SER A 230 23.40 19.47 5.02
C SER A 230 22.91 19.61 6.45
N SER A 231 22.26 20.74 6.75
CA SER A 231 21.56 20.98 8.02
C SER A 231 20.32 20.10 8.20
N ASP A 232 19.87 19.42 7.15
CA ASP A 232 18.56 18.79 6.98
C ASP A 232 18.59 17.76 5.82
N PHE A 233 17.43 17.21 5.48
CA PHE A 233 17.24 16.34 4.32
C PHE A 233 16.70 17.08 3.08
N SER A 234 16.93 18.40 2.95
CA SER A 234 16.27 19.20 1.89
C SER A 234 17.04 19.24 0.56
N LYS A 235 18.27 18.70 0.51
CA LYS A 235 19.10 18.69 -0.71
C LYS A 235 18.90 17.39 -1.47
N ALA A 236 19.19 17.41 -2.78
CA ALA A 236 19.26 16.18 -3.55
C ALA A 236 20.33 15.24 -2.95
N PRO A 237 19.99 13.98 -2.62
CA PRO A 237 20.95 13.03 -2.06
C PRO A 237 21.87 12.45 -3.13
N THR A 238 23.06 12.03 -2.72
CA THR A 238 23.89 11.08 -3.49
C THR A 238 23.39 9.67 -3.22
N ILE A 239 23.10 8.90 -4.27
CA ILE A 239 22.56 7.54 -4.16
C ILE A 239 23.71 6.53 -4.20
N LYS A 240 23.73 5.63 -3.22
CA LYS A 240 24.77 4.60 -3.06
C LYS A 240 24.12 3.24 -2.79
N LYS A 241 24.75 2.16 -3.26
CA LYS A 241 24.34 0.79 -2.97
C LYS A 241 25.46 0.02 -2.29
N ALA A 242 25.08 -0.89 -1.40
CA ALA A 242 26.01 -1.82 -0.77
C ALA A 242 25.30 -3.07 -0.26
N THR A 243 26.08 -4.12 -0.01
CA THR A 243 25.66 -5.27 0.79
C THR A 243 26.29 -5.10 2.17
N VAL A 244 25.46 -5.01 3.21
CA VAL A 244 25.90 -4.65 4.57
C VAL A 244 25.58 -5.75 5.57
N PRO A 245 26.43 -5.96 6.60
CA PRO A 245 26.11 -6.89 7.67
C PRO A 245 24.91 -6.41 8.50
N VAL A 246 24.19 -7.37 9.07
CA VAL A 246 23.14 -7.12 10.06
C VAL A 246 23.64 -7.58 11.43
N VAL A 247 23.60 -6.67 12.40
CA VAL A 247 24.07 -6.91 13.76
C VAL A 247 22.92 -6.72 14.75
N SER A 248 23.08 -7.20 15.98
CA SER A 248 22.17 -6.88 17.07
C SER A 248 22.53 -5.54 17.70
N LYS A 249 21.54 -4.78 18.14
CA LYS A 249 21.72 -3.65 19.03
C LYS A 249 20.71 -3.70 20.17
N THR A 250 21.14 -3.24 21.35
CA THR A 250 20.28 -3.06 22.51
C THR A 250 20.18 -1.57 22.85
N GLU A 251 18.96 -1.05 22.93
CA GLU A 251 18.66 0.32 23.38
C GLU A 251 17.52 0.30 24.40
N LYS A 252 17.37 1.37 25.19
CA LYS A 252 16.25 1.49 26.13
C LYS A 252 15.02 2.06 25.43
N ASP A 253 13.85 1.52 25.71
CA ASP A 253 12.58 2.11 25.30
C ASP A 253 12.18 3.32 26.18
N LYS A 254 10.99 3.87 25.92
CA LYS A 254 10.42 5.02 26.65
C LYS A 254 10.22 4.74 28.14
N ASP A 255 10.06 3.48 28.51
CA ASP A 255 9.86 3.02 29.90
C ASP A 255 11.20 2.64 30.56
N GLY A 256 12.32 2.76 29.83
CA GLY A 256 13.67 2.45 30.30
C GLY A 256 14.05 0.98 30.19
N ASN A 257 13.22 0.14 29.58
CA ASN A 257 13.48 -1.29 29.42
C ASN A 257 14.43 -1.55 28.25
N PRO A 258 15.40 -2.47 28.39
CA PRO A 258 16.29 -2.82 27.29
C PRO A 258 15.55 -3.63 26.22
N VAL A 259 15.63 -3.17 24.98
CA VAL A 259 15.08 -3.82 23.79
C VAL A 259 16.22 -4.15 22.83
N THR A 260 16.32 -5.42 22.43
CA THR A 260 17.32 -5.90 21.48
C THR A 260 16.69 -6.17 20.12
N TYR A 261 17.26 -5.59 19.07
CA TYR A 261 16.71 -5.63 17.72
C TYR A 261 17.81 -5.74 16.64
N PRO A 262 17.48 -6.28 15.45
CA PRO A 262 18.41 -6.37 14.33
C PRO A 262 18.57 -5.00 13.64
N VAL A 263 19.77 -4.72 13.14
CA VAL A 263 20.06 -3.41 12.56
C VAL A 263 21.22 -3.46 11.56
N PHE A 264 21.21 -2.58 10.55
CA PHE A 264 22.32 -2.42 9.61
C PHE A 264 23.63 -2.00 10.33
N ASP A 265 24.72 -2.70 10.03
CA ASP A 265 26.07 -2.26 10.34
C ASP A 265 26.63 -1.45 9.17
N LEU A 266 26.79 -0.15 9.37
CA LEU A 266 27.23 0.80 8.35
C LEU A 266 28.64 1.34 8.62
N GLY A 267 29.39 0.75 9.57
CA GLY A 267 30.67 1.30 10.03
C GLY A 267 31.81 1.16 8.99
N ASN A 268 31.85 0.04 8.27
CA ASN A 268 32.88 -0.26 7.27
C ASN A 268 32.23 -0.90 6.03
N VAL A 269 31.67 -0.06 5.17
CA VAL A 269 30.90 -0.49 4.00
C VAL A 269 31.58 -0.07 2.72
N ASP A 270 31.70 -1.01 1.78
CA ASP A 270 32.16 -0.74 0.41
C ASP A 270 30.97 -0.25 -0.44
N TRP A 271 30.87 1.07 -0.57
CA TRP A 271 29.77 1.72 -1.28
C TRP A 271 30.05 1.83 -2.78
N LYS A 272 29.05 1.47 -3.58
CA LYS A 272 29.04 1.70 -5.02
C LYS A 272 28.07 2.84 -5.34
N ASN A 273 28.53 3.83 -6.10
CA ASN A 273 27.63 4.87 -6.60
C ASN A 273 26.67 4.26 -7.63
N GLU A 274 25.41 4.67 -7.58
CA GLU A 274 24.37 4.30 -8.55
C GLU A 274 24.36 5.25 -9.75
#